data_AF-A0A7J5XDT7-F1
#
_entry.id   AF-A0A7J5XDT7-F1
#
_cell.length_a   1.000
_cell.length_b   1.000
_cell.length_c   1.000
_cell.angle_alpha   90.00
_cell.angle_beta   90.00
_cell.angle_gamma   90.00
#
_symmetry.space_group_name_H-M   'P 1'
#
loop_
_entity.id
_entity.type
_entity.pdbx_description
1 polymer ?
#
loop_
_entity_poly.entity_id
_entity_poly.type
_entity_poly.pdbx_seq_one_letter_code
_entity_poly.pdbx_strand_id
1 'polypeptide(L)'
;MSGVPVDQELAFTDRLIGSNFSNYSSWHYRSTLLPLLHPESPEPTSPCHKPPQSSTPPSPQILSHRVCEEQLLKEYELVQNAFFTDPNDQSAWFYYRWLLGRAEREEMISCVYVCRDEERVAVAFSGPVNAQACGLLLVLDGLPQRVEWRSVHPRFKQSPICDLPPGTISDIPNEHNLTVHWTEKPTHRDCALYTGRSESWCRDSATDQELFRYCFTTTKHIVSELSVEKTSVLQSELQSCNQLQELEPLNKWCLLTIILLMRALDPLGYEKETLAHFQTLKFMIENTILKMEYAEVRVFSISDKNLTTLCHLDQLLLVLEADNNSIENLEGVYHLPKLEEVILKNNSILKSCLENILFYIEISSLSDLQPLASCPKLKRLDLRGNPVTQTADVESKLAELLPSVTDLLL
;
A
#
# COMPACT_ATOMS: atom_id res chain seq x y z
N MET A 1 32.11 13.62 0.83
CA MET A 1 32.13 12.90 2.13
C MET A 1 33.45 13.22 2.80
N SER A 2 33.41 13.55 4.10
CA SER A 2 34.62 13.63 4.94
C SER A 2 35.35 12.29 4.85
N GLY A 3 36.67 12.25 4.69
CA GLY A 3 37.42 10.99 4.52
C GLY A 3 37.49 10.10 5.77
N VAL A 4 36.53 10.24 6.69
CA VAL A 4 36.45 9.55 7.97
C VAL A 4 35.68 8.24 7.77
N PRO A 5 36.14 7.12 8.36
CA PRO A 5 35.41 5.85 8.34
C PRO A 5 33.99 5.95 8.93
N VAL A 6 33.02 5.27 8.32
CA VAL A 6 31.60 5.34 8.67
C VAL A 6 31.31 4.91 10.11
N ASP A 7 32.07 3.95 10.64
CA ASP A 7 32.01 3.48 12.03
C ASP A 7 32.44 4.56 13.03
N GLN A 8 33.42 5.39 12.66
CA GLN A 8 33.86 6.52 13.50
C GLN A 8 32.84 7.66 13.49
N GLU A 9 32.18 7.90 12.35
CA GLU A 9 31.07 8.86 12.26
C GLU A 9 29.87 8.39 13.11
N LEU A 10 29.55 7.08 13.12
CA LEU A 10 28.51 6.54 14.00
C LEU A 10 28.88 6.71 15.48
N ALA A 11 30.12 6.37 15.86
CA ALA A 11 30.61 6.57 17.22
C ALA A 11 30.64 8.04 17.66
N PHE A 12 30.80 8.97 16.70
CA PHE A 12 30.67 10.39 16.98
C PHE A 12 29.23 10.77 17.33
N THR A 13 28.24 10.23 16.62
CA THR A 13 26.82 10.44 16.98
C THR A 13 26.47 9.88 18.36
N ASP A 14 27.05 8.73 18.76
CA ASP A 14 26.85 8.16 20.11
C ASP A 14 27.28 9.14 21.21
N ARG A 15 28.45 9.78 21.03
CA ARG A 15 28.97 10.77 21.99
C ARG A 15 28.07 12.01 22.06
N LEU A 16 27.56 12.46 20.93
CA LEU A 16 26.67 13.62 20.87
C LEU A 16 25.34 13.34 21.56
N ILE A 17 24.71 12.20 21.28
CA ILE A 17 23.44 11.79 21.89
C ILE A 17 23.63 11.54 23.38
N GLY A 18 24.71 10.87 23.79
CA GLY A 18 25.03 10.64 25.21
C GLY A 18 25.30 11.93 26.00
N SER A 19 25.71 13.01 25.33
CA SER A 19 25.85 14.33 25.96
C SER A 19 24.54 15.13 26.00
N ASN A 20 23.70 14.99 24.98
CA ASN A 20 22.43 15.66 24.83
C ASN A 20 21.53 14.88 23.86
N PHE A 21 20.47 14.27 24.39
CA PHE A 21 19.51 13.49 23.60
C PHE A 21 18.72 14.34 22.59
N SER A 22 18.53 15.63 22.87
CA SER A 22 17.81 16.58 22.02
C SER A 22 18.67 17.04 20.84
N ASN A 23 19.00 16.10 19.95
CA ASN A 23 19.94 16.31 18.85
C ASN A 23 19.45 15.68 17.54
N TYR A 24 18.54 16.40 16.87
CA TYR A 24 17.97 15.98 15.58
C TYR A 24 19.03 15.64 14.52
N SER A 25 20.11 16.42 14.45
CA SER A 25 21.18 16.21 13.48
C SER A 25 21.89 14.88 13.70
N SER A 26 22.15 14.49 14.96
CA SER A 26 22.76 13.20 15.27
C SER A 26 21.84 12.04 14.91
N TRP A 27 20.57 12.09 15.29
CA TRP A 27 19.58 11.05 14.94
C TRP A 27 19.40 10.89 13.43
N HIS A 28 19.29 12.01 12.71
CA HIS A 28 19.23 11.99 11.25
C HIS A 28 20.52 11.42 10.65
N TYR A 29 21.69 11.79 11.18
CA TYR A 29 22.94 11.28 10.64
C TYR A 29 23.05 9.76 10.84
N ARG A 30 22.64 9.24 12.01
CA ARG A 30 22.53 7.80 12.25
C ARG A 30 21.68 7.08 11.22
N SER A 31 20.52 7.61 10.85
CA SER A 31 19.64 6.97 9.86
C SER A 31 20.27 6.84 8.47
N THR A 32 21.27 7.67 8.17
CA THR A 32 22.08 7.57 6.93
C THR A 32 23.29 6.64 7.06
N LEU A 33 23.85 6.49 8.27
CA LEU A 33 25.05 5.70 8.52
C LEU A 33 24.74 4.22 8.74
N LEU A 34 23.66 3.91 9.47
CA LEU A 34 23.31 2.54 9.86
C LEU A 34 23.11 1.60 8.65
N PRO A 35 22.40 1.98 7.57
CA PRO A 35 22.27 1.12 6.39
C PRO A 35 23.61 0.81 5.71
N LEU A 36 24.63 1.68 5.87
CA LEU A 36 25.96 1.50 5.27
C LEU A 36 26.82 0.50 6.06
N LEU A 37 26.64 0.45 7.38
CA LEU A 37 27.43 -0.41 8.29
C LEU A 37 26.78 -1.77 8.55
N HIS A 38 25.45 -1.80 8.57
CA HIS A 38 24.67 -2.95 8.98
C HIS A 38 23.59 -3.29 7.93
N PRO A 39 23.96 -3.52 6.65
CA PRO A 39 22.99 -3.85 5.63
C PRO A 39 22.28 -5.18 5.94
N GLU A 40 20.98 -5.23 5.71
CA GLU A 40 20.23 -6.48 5.74
C GLU A 40 20.74 -7.41 4.61
N SER A 41 21.17 -8.63 4.96
CA SER A 41 21.62 -9.61 3.98
C SER A 41 20.41 -10.15 3.20
N PRO A 42 20.45 -10.25 1.86
CA PRO A 42 19.45 -11.01 1.14
C PRO A 42 19.59 -12.49 1.51
N GLU A 43 18.59 -13.06 2.21
CA GLU A 43 18.56 -14.51 2.40
C GLU A 43 18.44 -15.24 1.05
N PRO A 44 19.10 -16.40 0.88
CA PRO A 44 19.01 -17.17 -0.35
C PRO A 44 17.62 -17.81 -0.49
N THR A 45 16.93 -17.50 -1.59
CA THR A 45 15.73 -18.19 -2.05
C THR A 45 15.94 -19.71 -2.12
N SER A 46 15.26 -20.46 -1.25
CA SER A 46 14.90 -21.90 -1.30
C SER A 46 16.00 -22.97 -1.59
N PRO A 47 15.88 -24.20 -1.05
CA PRO A 47 16.96 -25.22 -1.09
C PRO A 47 17.02 -26.09 -2.37
N CYS A 48 16.54 -25.60 -3.51
CA CYS A 48 16.53 -26.38 -4.75
C CYS A 48 17.05 -25.58 -5.93
N HIS A 49 18.36 -25.32 -5.99
CA HIS A 49 19.15 -25.34 -7.23
C HIS A 49 20.64 -25.24 -6.85
N LYS A 50 21.45 -26.20 -7.31
CA LYS A 50 22.92 -26.16 -7.14
C LYS A 50 23.46 -24.87 -7.77
N PRO A 51 24.46 -24.20 -7.16
CA PRO A 51 25.01 -22.98 -7.73
C PRO A 51 25.69 -23.27 -9.08
N PRO A 52 25.41 -22.51 -10.14
CA PRO A 52 26.24 -22.54 -11.33
C PRO A 52 27.60 -21.90 -10.99
N GLN A 53 28.67 -22.66 -11.20
CA GLN A 53 30.03 -22.15 -11.14
C GLN A 53 30.25 -21.20 -12.32
N SER A 54 30.12 -19.90 -12.09
CA SER A 54 30.64 -18.88 -13.00
C SER A 54 31.08 -17.65 -12.22
N SER A 55 32.38 -17.38 -12.30
CA SER A 55 33.06 -16.20 -11.80
C SER A 55 32.66 -14.97 -12.61
N THR A 56 31.69 -14.21 -12.12
CA THR A 56 31.38 -12.86 -12.61
C THR A 56 31.34 -11.93 -11.40
N PRO A 57 31.92 -10.72 -11.49
CA PRO A 57 31.95 -9.80 -10.37
C PRO A 57 30.52 -9.38 -10.01
N PRO A 58 30.21 -9.16 -8.72
CA PRO A 58 28.88 -8.71 -8.32
C PRO A 58 28.63 -7.33 -8.93
N SER A 59 27.51 -7.22 -9.63
CA SER A 59 26.90 -5.96 -10.06
C SER A 59 26.79 -4.99 -8.87
N PRO A 60 26.80 -3.65 -9.06
CA PRO A 60 26.70 -2.71 -7.96
C PRO A 60 25.43 -3.00 -7.15
N GLN A 61 25.62 -3.45 -5.91
CA GLN A 61 24.55 -3.69 -4.96
C GLN A 61 23.79 -2.38 -4.79
N ILE A 62 22.51 -2.37 -5.16
CA ILE A 62 21.60 -1.28 -4.82
C ILE A 62 21.63 -1.21 -3.29
N LEU A 63 22.13 -0.09 -2.76
CA LEU A 63 22.19 0.18 -1.33
C LEU A 63 20.79 -0.03 -0.74
N SER A 64 20.60 -1.14 -0.02
CA SER A 64 19.38 -1.32 0.74
C SER A 64 19.39 -0.27 1.85
N HIS A 65 18.33 0.55 1.96
CA HIS A 65 18.14 1.48 3.08
C HIS A 65 17.85 0.74 4.41
N ARG A 66 18.36 -0.49 4.57
CA ARG A 66 17.90 -1.46 5.56
C ARG A 66 18.98 -1.77 6.57
N VAL A 67 18.57 -1.82 7.82
CA VAL A 67 19.41 -2.11 8.98
C VAL A 67 19.09 -3.53 9.44
N CYS A 68 20.09 -4.35 9.70
CA CYS A 68 19.87 -5.70 10.21
C CYS A 68 19.12 -5.68 11.56
N GLU A 69 18.36 -6.73 11.83
CA GLU A 69 17.47 -6.78 13.00
C GLU A 69 18.20 -6.62 14.34
N GLU A 70 19.38 -7.25 14.49
CA GLU A 70 20.19 -7.12 15.70
C GLU A 70 20.52 -5.65 16.01
N GLN A 71 20.85 -4.87 14.99
CA GLN A 71 21.14 -3.46 15.17
C GLN A 71 19.87 -2.63 15.39
N LEU A 72 18.75 -2.97 14.75
CA LEU A 72 17.45 -2.32 15.01
C LEU A 72 17.04 -2.45 16.48
N LEU A 73 17.19 -3.63 17.09
CA LEU A 73 16.87 -3.86 18.50
C LEU A 73 17.69 -2.96 19.43
N LYS A 74 18.99 -2.76 19.15
CA LYS A 74 19.85 -1.84 19.90
C LYS A 74 19.42 -0.38 19.75
N GLU A 75 19.00 0.02 18.55
CA GLU A 75 18.53 1.38 18.30
C GLU A 75 17.19 1.66 19.00
N TYR A 76 16.30 0.67 19.11
CA TYR A 76 15.05 0.77 19.88
C TYR A 76 15.34 1.08 21.35
N GLU A 77 16.23 0.33 21.99
CA GLU A 77 16.64 0.60 23.38
C GLU A 77 17.28 2.00 23.54
N LEU A 78 18.14 2.39 22.59
CA LEU A 78 18.82 3.69 22.63
C LEU A 78 17.81 4.86 22.56
N VAL A 79 16.87 4.81 21.63
CA VAL A 79 15.89 5.88 21.45
C VAL A 79 14.81 5.87 22.53
N GLN A 80 14.46 4.70 23.07
CA GLN A 80 13.61 4.56 24.24
C GLN A 80 14.18 5.38 25.41
N ASN A 81 15.45 5.16 25.75
CA ASN A 81 16.10 5.92 26.81
C ASN A 81 16.04 7.44 26.57
N ALA A 82 16.15 7.88 25.31
CA ALA A 82 16.10 9.29 24.94
C ALA A 82 14.72 9.91 25.24
N PHE A 83 13.64 9.35 24.70
CA PHE A 83 12.31 9.95 24.86
C PHE A 83 11.67 9.68 26.23
N PHE A 84 12.17 8.74 27.04
CA PHE A 84 11.79 8.63 28.45
C PHE A 84 12.56 9.61 29.35
N THR A 85 13.73 10.08 28.92
CA THR A 85 14.51 11.11 29.62
C THR A 85 13.98 12.52 29.33
N ASP A 86 13.64 12.79 28.07
CA ASP A 86 12.99 14.04 27.65
C ASP A 86 11.83 13.76 26.68
N PRO A 87 10.62 13.50 27.21
CA PRO A 87 9.44 13.21 26.39
C PRO A 87 9.01 14.32 25.44
N ASN A 88 9.47 15.56 25.67
CA ASN A 88 9.13 16.71 24.84
C ASN A 88 10.05 16.85 23.62
N ASP A 89 11.21 16.17 23.62
CA ASP A 89 12.08 16.15 22.45
C ASP A 89 11.49 15.30 21.34
N GLN A 90 10.94 15.97 20.33
CA GLN A 90 10.41 15.33 19.13
C GLN A 90 11.47 14.54 18.34
N SER A 91 12.76 14.85 18.47
CA SER A 91 13.80 14.29 17.61
C SER A 91 13.96 12.77 17.79
N ALA A 92 13.96 12.29 19.03
CA ALA A 92 13.93 10.87 19.36
C ALA A 92 12.67 10.18 18.81
N TRP A 93 11.49 10.80 18.96
CA TRP A 93 10.24 10.25 18.43
C TRP A 93 10.22 10.11 16.90
N PHE A 94 10.77 11.08 16.18
CA PHE A 94 10.89 10.99 14.71
C PHE A 94 11.86 9.90 14.28
N TYR A 95 12.97 9.74 15.01
CA TYR A 95 13.93 8.66 14.76
C TYR A 95 13.32 7.29 15.04
N TYR A 96 12.61 7.13 16.16
CA TYR A 96 11.89 5.91 16.49
C TYR A 96 10.84 5.56 15.43
N ARG A 97 10.10 6.56 14.93
CA ARG A 97 9.17 6.41 13.81
C ARG A 97 9.85 5.93 12.52
N TRP A 98 11.11 6.30 12.29
CA TRP A 98 11.90 5.80 11.16
C TRP A 98 12.37 4.35 11.38
N LEU A 99 12.78 3.98 12.60
CA LEU A 99 13.15 2.61 12.97
C LEU A 99 11.98 1.64 12.80
N LEU A 100 10.78 2.08 13.16
CA LEU A 100 9.52 1.45 12.78
C LEU A 100 9.26 1.61 11.27
N GLY A 101 10.23 1.40 10.38
CA GLY A 101 10.07 1.13 8.95
C GLY A 101 9.23 2.05 8.08
N ARG A 102 9.02 3.33 8.43
CA ARG A 102 8.41 4.33 7.51
C ARG A 102 9.38 4.84 6.44
N ALA A 103 10.24 3.98 5.92
CA ALA A 103 11.02 4.31 4.72
C ALA A 103 10.10 4.23 3.48
N GLU A 104 10.41 5.02 2.45
CA GLU A 104 9.66 4.98 1.19
C GLU A 104 9.66 3.56 0.62
N ARG A 105 8.47 3.05 0.32
CA ARG A 105 8.32 1.74 -0.31
C ARG A 105 8.96 1.82 -1.70
N GLU A 106 9.93 0.95 -1.96
CA GLU A 106 10.47 0.83 -3.31
C GLU A 106 9.34 0.52 -4.28
N GLU A 107 9.19 1.35 -5.32
CA GLU A 107 8.18 1.10 -6.33
C GLU A 107 8.41 -0.29 -6.94
N MET A 108 7.36 -1.08 -6.99
CA MET A 108 7.35 -2.46 -7.46
C MET A 108 6.02 -2.77 -8.16
N ILE A 109 6.01 -3.85 -8.92
CA ILE A 109 4.77 -4.39 -9.50
C ILE A 109 3.98 -5.07 -8.37
N SER A 110 2.85 -4.49 -7.99
CA SER A 110 1.99 -4.99 -6.91
C SER A 110 0.99 -6.05 -7.38
N CYS A 111 0.55 -5.96 -8.64
CA CYS A 111 -0.41 -6.90 -9.21
C CYS A 111 -0.21 -7.06 -10.71
N VAL A 112 -0.36 -8.29 -11.19
CA VAL A 112 -0.55 -8.63 -12.61
C VAL A 112 -1.89 -9.34 -12.73
N TYR A 113 -2.74 -8.87 -13.63
CA TYR A 113 -4.03 -9.47 -13.95
C TYR A 113 -4.07 -9.84 -15.43
N VAL A 114 -4.64 -11.00 -15.74
CA VAL A 114 -4.75 -11.54 -17.09
C VAL A 114 -6.19 -11.94 -17.34
N CYS A 115 -6.78 -11.44 -18.43
CA CYS A 115 -8.11 -11.78 -18.90
C CYS A 115 -8.01 -12.51 -20.24
N ARG A 116 -8.53 -13.73 -20.28
CA ARG A 116 -8.55 -14.58 -21.47
C ARG A 116 -9.56 -14.07 -22.50
N ASP A 117 -10.73 -13.62 -22.04
CA ASP A 117 -11.83 -13.18 -22.90
C ASP A 117 -11.49 -11.91 -23.70
N GLU A 118 -10.69 -11.02 -23.10
CA GLU A 118 -10.20 -9.79 -23.74
C GLU A 118 -8.79 -9.93 -24.33
N GLU A 119 -8.15 -11.08 -24.12
CA GLU A 119 -6.72 -11.31 -24.37
C GLU A 119 -5.85 -10.15 -23.85
N ARG A 120 -6.08 -9.74 -22.61
CA ARG A 120 -5.54 -8.51 -22.03
C ARG A 120 -4.74 -8.78 -20.76
N VAL A 121 -3.64 -8.04 -20.60
CA VAL A 121 -2.84 -8.01 -19.37
C VAL A 121 -2.90 -6.60 -18.77
N ALA A 122 -3.14 -6.54 -17.47
CA ALA A 122 -3.13 -5.31 -16.68
C ALA A 122 -2.10 -5.41 -15.55
N VAL A 123 -1.43 -4.30 -15.28
CA VAL A 123 -0.37 -4.22 -14.27
C VAL A 123 -0.66 -3.08 -13.31
N ALA A 124 -0.55 -3.34 -12.01
CA ALA A 124 -0.59 -2.32 -10.97
C ALA A 124 0.76 -2.21 -10.28
N PHE A 125 1.07 -1.01 -9.79
CA PHE A 125 2.30 -0.70 -9.07
C PHE A 125 1.99 -0.24 -7.66
N SER A 126 2.95 -0.40 -6.75
CA SER A 126 2.86 0.07 -5.37
C SER A 126 2.91 1.60 -5.23
N GLY A 127 3.13 2.32 -6.33
CA GLY A 127 3.20 3.78 -6.41
C GLY A 127 2.84 4.26 -7.82
N PRO A 128 2.63 5.56 -8.01
CA PRO A 128 2.22 6.11 -9.30
C PRO A 128 3.36 6.01 -10.32
N VAL A 129 3.19 5.16 -11.34
CA VAL A 129 4.14 5.00 -12.45
C VAL A 129 3.50 5.52 -13.74
N ASN A 130 4.28 6.11 -14.65
CA ASN A 130 3.76 6.53 -15.96
C ASN A 130 3.78 5.35 -16.95
N ALA A 131 2.60 4.81 -17.26
CA ALA A 131 2.39 3.68 -18.18
C ALA A 131 3.08 3.78 -19.56
N GLN A 132 3.25 5.00 -20.10
CA GLN A 132 3.86 5.20 -21.42
C GLN A 132 5.39 5.31 -21.36
N ALA A 133 5.93 5.63 -20.18
CA ALA A 133 7.36 5.76 -19.96
C ALA A 133 7.94 4.54 -19.24
N CYS A 134 7.10 3.71 -18.59
CA CYS A 134 7.58 2.54 -17.88
C CYS A 134 8.03 1.46 -18.87
N GLY A 135 9.32 1.12 -18.81
CA GLY A 135 9.85 -0.02 -19.54
C GLY A 135 9.30 -1.32 -18.95
N LEU A 136 8.26 -1.88 -19.57
CA LEU A 136 7.66 -3.16 -19.20
C LEU A 136 7.89 -4.19 -20.30
N LEU A 137 8.40 -5.35 -19.92
CA LEU A 137 8.57 -6.51 -20.80
C LEU A 137 7.62 -7.61 -20.35
N LEU A 138 6.75 -8.05 -21.26
CA LEU A 138 5.91 -9.21 -21.07
C LEU A 138 6.60 -10.45 -21.66
N VAL A 139 6.68 -11.52 -20.87
CA VAL A 139 7.14 -12.84 -21.28
C VAL A 139 5.96 -13.79 -21.13
N LEU A 140 5.62 -14.51 -22.20
CA LEU A 140 4.56 -15.51 -22.22
C LEU A 140 5.21 -16.86 -22.57
N ASP A 141 5.04 -17.85 -21.70
CA ASP A 141 5.60 -19.20 -21.84
C ASP A 141 7.11 -19.20 -22.13
N GLY A 142 7.83 -18.28 -21.48
CA GLY A 142 9.28 -18.09 -21.65
C GLY A 142 9.68 -17.28 -22.89
N LEU A 143 8.73 -16.83 -23.71
CA LEU A 143 9.01 -16.04 -24.92
C LEU A 143 8.57 -14.57 -24.75
N PRO A 144 9.45 -13.60 -25.07
CA PRO A 144 9.11 -12.19 -24.98
C PRO A 144 8.03 -11.82 -26.00
N GLN A 145 7.01 -11.09 -25.55
CA GLN A 145 5.90 -10.62 -26.35
C GLN A 145 6.09 -9.16 -26.74
N ARG A 146 5.84 -8.84 -28.01
CA ARG A 146 5.88 -7.47 -28.51
C ARG A 146 4.51 -6.84 -28.36
N VAL A 147 4.31 -6.16 -27.25
CA VAL A 147 3.05 -5.50 -26.88
C VAL A 147 3.24 -4.00 -26.71
N GLU A 148 2.17 -3.23 -26.89
CA GLU A 148 2.16 -1.80 -26.60
C GLU A 148 1.44 -1.56 -25.27
N TRP A 149 2.16 -1.00 -24.31
CA TRP A 149 1.61 -0.61 -23.02
C TRP A 149 0.96 0.77 -23.12
N ARG A 150 -0.26 0.89 -22.61
CA ARG A 150 -1.01 2.14 -22.59
C ARG A 150 -1.74 2.32 -21.26
N SER A 151 -2.02 3.57 -20.92
CA SER A 151 -2.95 3.88 -19.84
C SER A 151 -4.37 3.56 -20.30
N VAL A 152 -5.17 2.95 -19.44
CA VAL A 152 -6.61 2.73 -19.72
C VAL A 152 -7.34 4.07 -19.86
N HIS A 153 -6.92 5.11 -19.13
CA HIS A 153 -7.53 6.43 -19.19
C HIS A 153 -6.48 7.54 -19.38
N PRO A 154 -6.72 8.55 -20.24
CA PRO A 154 -5.75 9.62 -20.52
C PRO A 154 -5.32 10.44 -19.29
N ARG A 155 -6.20 10.56 -18.29
CA ARG A 155 -5.93 11.28 -17.03
C ARG A 155 -5.22 10.42 -15.99
N PHE A 156 -5.33 9.09 -16.05
CA PHE A 156 -4.87 8.18 -15.00
C PHE A 156 -3.77 7.29 -15.56
N LYS A 157 -2.53 7.77 -15.44
CA LYS A 157 -1.35 7.11 -16.05
C LYS A 157 -0.82 5.91 -15.26
N GLN A 158 -1.44 5.58 -14.13
CA GLN A 158 -0.87 4.77 -13.05
C GLN A 158 -1.00 3.25 -13.21
N SER A 159 -1.78 2.77 -14.20
CA SER A 159 -1.90 1.32 -14.47
C SER A 159 -1.82 1.04 -15.96
N PRO A 160 -0.68 0.50 -16.44
CA PRO A 160 -0.53 0.09 -17.81
C PRO A 160 -1.32 -1.19 -18.11
N ILE A 161 -1.95 -1.17 -19.27
CA ILE A 161 -2.56 -2.34 -19.90
C ILE A 161 -1.94 -2.61 -21.26
N CYS A 162 -1.99 -3.85 -21.72
CA CYS A 162 -1.71 -4.21 -23.09
C CYS A 162 -2.67 -5.31 -23.57
N ASP A 163 -3.00 -5.29 -24.86
CA ASP A 163 -3.70 -6.40 -25.49
C ASP A 163 -2.68 -7.31 -26.16
N LEU A 164 -2.92 -8.62 -26.06
CA LEU A 164 -2.17 -9.65 -26.75
C LEU A 164 -2.71 -9.81 -28.18
N PRO A 165 -1.89 -10.32 -29.11
CA PRO A 165 -2.38 -10.69 -30.44
C PRO A 165 -3.55 -11.68 -30.33
N PRO A 166 -4.58 -11.59 -31.19
CA PRO A 166 -5.71 -12.50 -31.13
C PRO A 166 -5.28 -13.97 -31.27
N GLY A 167 -5.80 -14.85 -30.42
CA GLY A 167 -5.46 -16.28 -30.43
C GLY A 167 -4.25 -16.67 -29.58
N THR A 168 -3.65 -15.72 -28.86
CA THR A 168 -2.44 -15.96 -28.06
C THR A 168 -2.75 -16.73 -26.79
N ILE A 169 -3.83 -16.37 -26.08
CA ILE A 169 -4.24 -17.03 -24.84
C ILE A 169 -5.71 -17.47 -24.87
N SER A 170 -6.45 -17.23 -25.93
CA SER A 170 -7.90 -17.55 -25.98
C SER A 170 -8.23 -19.05 -25.90
N ASP A 171 -7.28 -19.95 -26.16
CA ASP A 171 -7.50 -21.41 -26.15
C ASP A 171 -7.59 -21.98 -24.73
N ILE A 172 -8.83 -22.11 -24.24
CA ILE A 172 -9.24 -22.57 -22.89
C ILE A 172 -8.47 -23.80 -22.35
N PRO A 173 -8.20 -24.88 -23.12
CA PRO A 173 -7.41 -26.02 -22.65
C PRO A 173 -5.97 -25.69 -22.28
N ASN A 174 -5.38 -24.62 -22.82
CA ASN A 174 -3.97 -24.33 -22.61
C ASN A 174 -3.73 -23.57 -21.31
N GLU A 175 -2.67 -23.98 -20.63
CA GLU A 175 -2.07 -23.25 -19.51
C GLU A 175 -1.01 -22.30 -20.06
N HIS A 176 -0.98 -21.08 -19.54
CA HIS A 176 -0.01 -20.06 -19.92
C HIS A 176 0.66 -19.45 -18.71
N ASN A 177 1.97 -19.30 -18.76
CA ASN A 177 2.75 -18.61 -17.73
C ASN A 177 3.16 -17.23 -18.25
N LEU A 178 2.71 -16.18 -17.55
CA LEU A 178 3.00 -14.80 -17.87
C LEU A 178 3.97 -14.23 -16.84
N THR A 179 5.08 -13.66 -17.27
CA THR A 179 5.99 -12.91 -16.43
C THR A 179 6.07 -11.48 -16.93
N VAL A 180 5.79 -10.52 -16.05
CA VAL A 180 5.97 -9.09 -16.33
C VAL A 180 7.23 -8.62 -15.64
N HIS A 181 8.21 -8.15 -16.42
CA HIS A 181 9.42 -7.53 -15.92
C HIS A 181 9.33 -6.01 -16.02
N TRP A 182 9.70 -5.32 -14.95
CA TRP A 182 10.06 -3.91 -15.04
C TRP A 182 11.52 -3.84 -15.51
N THR A 183 11.82 -3.17 -16.61
CA THR A 183 13.18 -3.14 -17.17
C THR A 183 14.10 -2.16 -16.46
N GLU A 184 13.53 -1.16 -15.77
CA GLU A 184 14.28 -0.12 -15.05
C GLU A 184 14.63 -0.53 -13.63
N LYS A 185 13.91 -1.49 -13.06
CA LYS A 185 14.11 -2.02 -11.70
C LYS A 185 14.19 -3.55 -11.74
N PRO A 186 14.98 -4.21 -10.89
CA PRO A 186 15.10 -5.67 -10.90
C PRO A 186 13.87 -6.36 -10.27
N THR A 187 12.66 -5.96 -10.65
CA THR A 187 11.39 -6.48 -10.14
C THR A 187 10.61 -7.14 -11.26
N HIS A 188 10.04 -8.31 -10.98
CA HIS A 188 9.15 -9.01 -11.89
C HIS A 188 8.00 -9.65 -11.11
N ARG A 189 6.93 -10.01 -11.83
CA ARG A 189 5.80 -10.76 -11.29
C ARG A 189 5.37 -11.84 -12.26
N ASP A 190 5.22 -13.05 -11.73
CA ASP A 190 4.74 -14.22 -12.46
C ASP A 190 3.24 -14.42 -12.21
N CYS A 191 2.49 -14.79 -13.24
CA CYS A 191 1.07 -15.07 -13.19
C CYS A 191 0.76 -16.26 -14.10
N ALA A 192 0.24 -17.35 -13.52
CA ALA A 192 -0.16 -18.54 -14.26
C ALA A 192 -1.65 -18.50 -14.60
N LEU A 193 -1.99 -18.56 -15.88
CA LEU A 193 -3.36 -18.70 -16.39
C LEU A 193 -3.65 -20.18 -16.65
N TYR A 194 -4.31 -20.82 -15.69
CA TYR A 194 -4.61 -22.25 -15.76
C TYR A 194 -5.67 -22.62 -16.80
N THR A 195 -5.63 -23.88 -17.23
CA THR A 195 -6.64 -24.51 -18.07
C THR A 195 -8.05 -24.31 -17.52
N GLY A 196 -9.00 -23.92 -18.39
CA GLY A 196 -10.40 -23.73 -18.02
C GLY A 196 -10.71 -22.42 -17.29
N ARG A 197 -9.71 -21.61 -16.93
CA ARG A 197 -9.90 -20.30 -16.30
C ARG A 197 -9.99 -19.21 -17.36
N SER A 198 -11.01 -18.36 -17.27
CA SER A 198 -11.16 -17.15 -18.10
C SER A 198 -10.25 -16.00 -17.66
N GLU A 199 -9.69 -16.06 -16.45
CA GLU A 199 -8.83 -15.03 -15.91
C GLU A 199 -7.91 -15.58 -14.82
N SER A 200 -6.81 -14.89 -14.58
CA SER A 200 -5.89 -15.17 -13.48
C SER A 200 -5.23 -13.89 -13.00
N TRP A 201 -4.62 -13.95 -11.82
CA TRP A 201 -3.89 -12.83 -11.25
C TRP A 201 -2.79 -13.32 -10.32
N CYS A 202 -1.78 -12.47 -10.16
CA CYS A 202 -0.79 -12.57 -9.11
C CYS A 202 -0.73 -11.21 -8.43
N ARG A 203 -0.90 -11.20 -7.11
CA ARG A 203 -0.89 -9.97 -6.32
C ARG A 203 -0.14 -10.20 -5.02
N ASP A 204 0.29 -9.08 -4.45
CA ASP A 204 0.72 -9.01 -3.08
C ASP A 204 -0.51 -9.10 -2.15
N SER A 205 -0.57 -10.15 -1.32
CA SER A 205 -1.60 -10.33 -0.29
C SER A 205 -1.33 -9.37 0.86
N ALA A 206 -2.31 -8.58 1.29
CA ALA A 206 -2.16 -7.70 2.45
C ALA A 206 -1.90 -8.46 3.75
N THR A 207 -2.36 -9.71 3.82
CA THR A 207 -2.19 -10.60 4.96
C THR A 207 -0.85 -11.32 4.90
N ASP A 208 -0.53 -11.98 3.78
CA ASP A 208 0.70 -12.80 3.66
C ASP A 208 1.97 -11.96 3.51
N GLN A 209 1.83 -10.74 2.98
CA GLN A 209 2.90 -9.76 2.91
C GLN A 209 2.69 -8.59 3.86
N GLU A 210 1.77 -8.72 4.82
CA GLU A 210 1.57 -7.74 5.91
C GLU A 210 1.47 -6.28 5.40
N LEU A 211 0.88 -6.01 4.23
CA LEU A 211 1.04 -4.75 3.47
C LEU A 211 0.78 -3.47 4.29
N PHE A 212 -0.05 -3.56 5.33
CA PHE A 212 -0.38 -2.45 6.23
C PHE A 212 0.41 -2.45 7.56
N ARG A 213 0.96 -3.61 7.96
CA ARG A 213 2.00 -3.73 8.99
C ARG A 213 3.35 -3.22 8.45
N TYR A 214 3.61 -3.40 7.14
CA TYR A 214 4.79 -2.93 6.40
C TYR A 214 4.87 -1.41 6.17
N CYS A 215 3.87 -0.63 6.60
CA CYS A 215 4.12 0.80 6.84
C CYS A 215 5.05 1.01 8.06
N PHE A 216 5.44 -0.08 8.74
CA PHE A 216 6.27 -0.09 9.94
C PHE A 216 7.53 -0.99 9.91
N THR A 217 7.84 -1.68 8.80
CA THR A 217 9.04 -2.55 8.69
C THR A 217 9.59 -2.56 7.26
N THR A 218 10.93 -2.64 7.10
CA THR A 218 11.65 -2.30 5.86
C THR A 218 11.98 -3.50 4.94
N THR A 219 11.38 -4.68 5.09
CA THR A 219 11.89 -5.94 4.48
C THR A 219 11.07 -6.43 3.28
N LYS A 220 11.54 -6.21 2.04
CA LYS A 220 10.78 -6.49 0.79
C LYS A 220 10.69 -7.96 0.34
N HIS A 221 11.38 -8.93 0.92
CA HIS A 221 11.33 -10.29 0.38
C HIS A 221 11.47 -11.30 1.50
N ILE A 222 10.53 -12.25 1.51
CA ILE A 222 10.38 -13.36 2.45
C ILE A 222 9.68 -12.94 3.75
N VAL A 223 8.54 -13.59 3.95
CA VAL A 223 7.82 -13.76 5.20
C VAL A 223 8.81 -13.85 6.37
N SER A 224 8.73 -12.90 7.28
CA SER A 224 8.80 -13.26 8.69
C SER A 224 7.83 -12.36 9.40
N GLU A 225 6.82 -13.00 9.99
CA GLU A 225 6.23 -12.54 11.25
C GLU A 225 7.32 -11.83 12.08
N LEU A 226 6.98 -10.73 12.75
CA LEU A 226 7.90 -10.09 13.70
C LEU A 226 8.60 -11.18 14.51
N SER A 227 9.94 -11.20 14.55
CA SER A 227 10.65 -12.20 15.34
C SER A 227 10.14 -12.18 16.78
N VAL A 228 10.29 -13.30 17.50
CA VAL A 228 9.82 -13.39 18.89
C VAL A 228 10.49 -12.29 19.72
N GLU A 229 11.77 -12.03 19.46
CA GLU A 229 12.58 -11.00 20.09
C GLU A 229 12.02 -9.60 19.79
N LYS A 230 11.79 -9.27 18.51
CA LYS A 230 11.27 -7.96 18.11
C LYS A 230 9.85 -7.73 18.60
N THR A 231 8.99 -8.75 18.53
CA THR A 231 7.63 -8.71 19.09
C THR A 231 7.68 -8.39 20.58
N SER A 232 8.54 -9.08 21.33
CA SER A 232 8.70 -8.85 22.77
C SER A 232 9.17 -7.44 23.08
N VAL A 233 10.14 -6.90 22.31
CA VAL A 233 10.64 -5.53 22.48
C VAL A 233 9.54 -4.51 22.21
N LEU A 234 8.87 -4.58 21.05
CA LEU A 234 7.79 -3.66 20.70
C LEU A 234 6.61 -3.72 21.70
N GLN A 235 6.31 -4.91 22.24
CA GLN A 235 5.28 -5.08 23.27
C GLN A 235 5.69 -4.42 24.59
N SER A 236 6.96 -4.55 24.98
CA SER A 236 7.51 -3.84 26.14
C SER A 236 7.46 -2.33 25.94
N GLU A 237 7.83 -1.84 24.76
CA GLU A 237 7.77 -0.41 24.42
C GLU A 237 6.34 0.12 24.46
N LEU A 238 5.36 -0.66 24.00
CA LEU A 238 3.94 -0.30 24.09
C LEU A 238 3.49 -0.15 25.54
N GLN A 239 3.88 -1.09 26.42
CA GLN A 239 3.59 -1.01 27.84
C GLN A 239 4.22 0.23 28.48
N SER A 240 5.48 0.51 28.19
CA SER A 240 6.16 1.70 28.71
C SER A 240 5.53 2.99 28.20
N CYS A 241 5.16 3.07 26.92
CA CYS A 241 4.51 4.26 26.36
C CYS A 241 3.13 4.48 26.99
N ASN A 242 2.35 3.43 27.25
CA ASN A 242 1.08 3.55 27.97
C ASN A 242 1.28 4.14 29.38
N GLN A 243 2.32 3.72 30.11
CA GLN A 243 2.68 4.31 31.41
C GLN A 243 3.05 5.80 31.28
N LEU A 244 3.81 6.16 30.23
CA LEU A 244 4.15 7.56 29.97
C LEU A 244 2.91 8.40 29.62
N GLN A 245 1.94 7.85 28.90
CA GLN A 245 0.68 8.52 28.58
C GLN A 245 -0.15 8.81 29.84
N GLU A 246 -0.12 7.95 30.85
CA GLU A 246 -0.77 8.21 32.15
C GLU A 246 -0.13 9.40 32.88
N LEU A 247 1.20 9.55 32.78
CA LEU A 247 1.96 10.64 33.40
C LEU A 247 1.88 11.94 32.60
N GLU A 248 1.87 11.86 31.27
CA GLU A 248 1.81 12.99 30.34
C GLU A 248 0.66 12.85 29.32
N PRO A 249 -0.61 13.03 29.73
CA PRO A 249 -1.77 12.79 28.85
C PRO A 249 -1.84 13.67 27.60
N LEU A 250 -1.11 14.80 27.60
CA LEU A 250 -1.07 15.76 26.50
C LEU A 250 0.11 15.51 25.53
N ASN A 251 0.95 14.51 25.78
CA ASN A 251 2.09 14.21 24.93
C ASN A 251 1.62 13.51 23.64
N LYS A 252 1.41 14.33 22.61
CA LYS A 252 0.99 13.89 21.27
C LYS A 252 1.94 12.89 20.61
N TRP A 253 3.23 12.93 20.96
CA TRP A 253 4.23 12.03 20.37
C TRP A 253 4.14 10.65 20.98
N CYS A 254 4.01 10.58 22.31
CA CYS A 254 3.74 9.34 23.02
C CYS A 254 2.46 8.67 22.51
N LEU A 255 1.35 9.43 22.43
CA LEU A 255 0.07 8.93 21.89
C LEU A 255 0.22 8.40 20.46
N LEU A 256 0.86 9.15 19.57
CA LEU A 256 1.12 8.72 18.20
C LEU A 256 1.91 7.40 18.19
N THR A 257 2.97 7.31 18.99
CA THR A 257 3.82 6.12 19.10
C THR A 257 3.05 4.89 19.59
N ILE A 258 2.16 5.03 20.59
CA ILE A 258 1.26 3.95 21.05
C ILE A 258 0.42 3.43 19.88
N ILE A 259 -0.15 4.32 19.07
CA ILE A 259 -0.91 3.94 17.88
C ILE A 259 -0.03 3.20 16.86
N LEU A 260 1.19 3.68 16.61
CA LEU A 260 2.10 3.03 15.67
C LEU A 260 2.49 1.62 16.14
N LEU A 261 2.77 1.46 17.44
CA LEU A 261 3.11 0.19 18.08
C LEU A 261 1.95 -0.80 18.03
N MET A 262 0.74 -0.38 18.37
CA MET A 262 -0.48 -1.21 18.22
C MET A 262 -0.67 -1.69 16.78
N ARG A 263 -0.41 -0.81 15.79
CA ARG A 263 -0.51 -1.14 14.36
C ARG A 263 0.60 -2.08 13.89
N ALA A 264 1.80 -1.96 14.45
CA ALA A 264 2.93 -2.82 14.13
C ALA A 264 2.77 -4.23 14.72
N LEU A 265 2.28 -4.33 15.97
CA LEU A 265 2.11 -5.60 16.70
C LEU A 265 0.90 -6.41 16.23
N ASP A 266 -0.29 -5.83 16.35
CA ASP A 266 -1.54 -6.51 15.97
C ASP A 266 -2.59 -5.47 15.55
N PRO A 267 -2.66 -5.14 14.25
CA PRO A 267 -3.60 -4.14 13.78
C PRO A 267 -5.07 -4.52 14.10
N LEU A 268 -5.44 -5.78 13.93
CA LEU A 268 -6.84 -6.20 14.10
C LEU A 268 -7.21 -6.33 15.58
N GLY A 269 -6.32 -6.89 16.41
CA GLY A 269 -6.52 -6.99 17.86
C GLY A 269 -6.69 -5.63 18.53
N TYR A 270 -5.90 -4.63 18.12
CA TYR A 270 -5.93 -3.27 18.68
C TYR A 270 -6.83 -2.29 17.92
N GLU A 271 -7.73 -2.75 17.04
CA GLU A 271 -8.56 -1.86 16.22
C GLU A 271 -9.40 -0.89 17.07
N LYS A 272 -10.09 -1.39 18.10
CA LYS A 272 -10.95 -0.57 18.96
C LYS A 272 -10.15 0.50 19.71
N GLU A 273 -9.01 0.10 20.26
CA GLU A 273 -8.12 1.00 21.01
C GLU A 273 -7.50 2.04 20.09
N THR A 274 -7.04 1.64 18.90
CA THR A 274 -6.50 2.56 17.90
C THR A 274 -7.55 3.60 17.48
N LEU A 275 -8.78 3.19 17.20
CA LEU A 275 -9.86 4.09 16.80
C LEU A 275 -10.34 4.99 17.95
N ALA A 276 -10.20 4.57 19.21
CA ALA A 276 -10.50 5.41 20.37
C ALA A 276 -9.49 6.55 20.52
N HIS A 277 -8.20 6.27 20.27
CA HIS A 277 -7.13 7.25 20.35
C HIS A 277 -7.04 8.15 19.11
N PHE A 278 -7.27 7.59 17.92
CA PHE A 278 -7.05 8.30 16.67
C PHE A 278 -7.90 7.73 15.52
N GLN A 279 -8.99 8.44 15.20
CA GLN A 279 -9.89 8.08 14.11
C GLN A 279 -9.27 8.47 12.76
N THR A 280 -8.44 7.60 12.22
CA THR A 280 -7.94 7.76 10.83
C THR A 280 -8.73 6.88 9.89
N LEU A 281 -9.40 7.51 8.91
CA LEU A 281 -10.14 6.84 7.84
C LEU A 281 -9.28 5.81 7.10
N LYS A 282 -7.99 6.11 6.93
CA LYS A 282 -6.98 5.20 6.39
C LYS A 282 -6.90 3.86 7.14
N PHE A 283 -6.73 3.88 8.46
CA PHE A 283 -6.60 2.64 9.25
C PHE A 283 -7.87 1.79 9.19
N MET A 284 -9.02 2.43 9.05
CA MET A 284 -10.29 1.72 8.89
C MET A 284 -10.35 0.96 7.56
N ILE A 285 -9.93 1.60 6.46
CA ILE A 285 -9.79 0.96 5.15
C ILE A 285 -8.80 -0.22 5.24
N GLU A 286 -7.61 0.01 5.79
CA GLU A 286 -6.58 -1.03 5.95
C GLU A 286 -7.10 -2.25 6.73
N ASN A 287 -7.80 -2.03 7.85
CA ASN A 287 -8.38 -3.11 8.65
C ASN A 287 -9.49 -3.87 7.91
N THR A 288 -10.33 -3.17 7.16
CA THR A 288 -11.37 -3.82 6.35
C THR A 288 -10.74 -4.68 5.26
N ILE A 289 -9.63 -4.24 4.64
CA ILE A 289 -8.90 -5.06 3.65
C ILE A 289 -8.36 -6.33 4.31
N LEU A 290 -7.71 -6.22 5.48
CA LEU A 290 -7.18 -7.38 6.21
C LEU A 290 -8.29 -8.39 6.56
N LYS A 291 -9.43 -7.90 7.05
CA LYS A 291 -10.60 -8.75 7.37
C LYS A 291 -11.17 -9.43 6.13
N MET A 292 -11.27 -8.69 5.03
CA MET A 292 -11.74 -9.20 3.74
C MET A 292 -10.85 -10.33 3.24
N GLU A 293 -9.52 -10.15 3.31
CA GLU A 293 -8.57 -11.17 2.89
C GLU A 293 -8.56 -12.40 3.79
N TYR A 294 -8.57 -12.20 5.11
CA TYR A 294 -8.63 -13.31 6.07
C TYR A 294 -9.89 -14.17 5.90
N ALA A 295 -11.01 -13.55 5.54
CA ALA A 295 -12.25 -14.25 5.24
C ALA A 295 -12.34 -14.79 3.80
N GLU A 296 -11.31 -14.56 2.97
CA GLU A 296 -11.26 -14.89 1.54
C GLU A 296 -12.47 -14.36 0.73
N VAL A 297 -13.10 -13.27 1.21
CA VAL A 297 -14.23 -12.64 0.52
C VAL A 297 -13.74 -11.59 -0.47
N ARG A 298 -14.59 -11.27 -1.46
CA ARG A 298 -14.32 -10.24 -2.47
C ARG A 298 -15.30 -9.07 -2.39
N VAL A 299 -16.06 -9.01 -1.31
CA VAL A 299 -16.95 -7.91 -0.96
C VAL A 299 -16.21 -7.01 0.01
N PHE A 300 -15.96 -5.78 -0.39
CA PHE A 300 -15.34 -4.75 0.44
C PHE A 300 -16.42 -3.78 0.90
N SER A 301 -16.84 -3.95 2.16
CA SER A 301 -17.92 -3.17 2.76
C SER A 301 -17.37 -2.20 3.80
N ILE A 302 -17.59 -0.90 3.58
CA ILE A 302 -17.08 0.18 4.42
C ILE A 302 -18.14 1.27 4.63
N SER A 303 -19.40 0.85 4.74
CA SER A 303 -20.53 1.73 5.00
C SER A 303 -20.53 2.33 6.40
N ASP A 304 -21.13 3.52 6.55
CA ASP A 304 -21.34 4.23 7.82
C ASP A 304 -20.05 4.63 8.56
N LYS A 305 -19.02 5.04 7.81
CA LYS A 305 -17.66 5.29 8.32
C LYS A 305 -17.21 6.76 8.24
N ASN A 306 -18.07 7.67 7.76
CA ASN A 306 -17.75 9.09 7.53
C ASN A 306 -16.51 9.30 6.64
N LEU A 307 -16.32 8.43 5.65
CA LEU A 307 -15.18 8.52 4.73
C LEU A 307 -15.36 9.65 3.72
N THR A 308 -14.29 10.39 3.44
CA THR A 308 -14.26 11.43 2.39
C THR A 308 -13.54 10.98 1.12
N THR A 309 -12.61 10.02 1.25
CA THR A 309 -11.80 9.50 0.15
C THR A 309 -11.58 8.00 0.33
N LEU A 310 -11.41 7.27 -0.77
CA LEU A 310 -11.01 5.87 -0.76
C LEU A 310 -9.52 5.73 -1.09
N CYS A 311 -8.87 4.71 -0.54
CA CYS A 311 -7.46 4.42 -0.81
C CYS A 311 -7.19 2.90 -0.73
N HIS A 312 -6.02 2.47 -1.21
CA HIS A 312 -5.60 1.05 -1.18
C HIS A 312 -6.60 0.07 -1.80
N LEU A 313 -7.34 0.54 -2.81
CA LEU A 313 -8.36 -0.27 -3.49
C LEU A 313 -7.81 -1.14 -4.60
N ASP A 314 -6.49 -1.12 -4.85
CA ASP A 314 -5.75 -1.96 -5.79
C ASP A 314 -5.88 -3.47 -5.50
N GLN A 315 -6.64 -3.82 -4.47
CA GLN A 315 -7.10 -5.15 -4.17
C GLN A 315 -8.14 -5.59 -5.21
N LEU A 316 -8.12 -6.87 -5.56
CA LEU A 316 -9.02 -7.43 -6.59
C LEU A 316 -10.44 -7.59 -6.07
N LEU A 317 -11.14 -6.46 -5.91
CA LEU A 317 -12.50 -6.36 -5.40
C LEU A 317 -13.51 -6.82 -6.46
N LEU A 318 -14.54 -7.53 -6.02
CA LEU A 318 -15.70 -7.89 -6.84
C LEU A 318 -16.86 -6.92 -6.57
N VAL A 319 -17.09 -6.60 -5.29
CA VAL A 319 -18.15 -5.70 -4.84
C VAL A 319 -17.55 -4.66 -3.91
N LEU A 320 -17.86 -3.39 -4.17
CA LEU A 320 -17.53 -2.25 -3.30
C LEU A 320 -18.83 -1.69 -2.71
N GLU A 321 -18.99 -1.76 -1.39
CA GLU A 321 -20.10 -1.13 -0.67
C GLU A 321 -19.53 -0.01 0.21
N ALA A 322 -19.92 1.23 -0.04
CA ALA A 322 -19.50 2.39 0.75
C ALA A 322 -20.68 3.33 1.00
N ASP A 323 -21.81 2.75 1.42
CA ASP A 323 -23.05 3.48 1.71
C ASP A 323 -22.87 4.42 2.91
N ASN A 324 -23.64 5.52 2.94
CA ASN A 324 -23.72 6.45 4.07
C ASN A 324 -22.34 7.01 4.50
N ASN A 325 -21.54 7.46 3.53
CA ASN A 325 -20.27 8.15 3.76
C ASN A 325 -20.33 9.59 3.22
N SER A 326 -19.21 10.31 3.17
CA SER A 326 -19.07 11.65 2.58
C SER A 326 -18.09 11.65 1.42
N ILE A 327 -18.09 10.59 0.61
CA ILE A 327 -17.06 10.39 -0.41
C ILE A 327 -17.18 11.50 -1.46
N GLU A 328 -16.11 12.27 -1.61
CA GLU A 328 -16.08 13.46 -2.46
C GLU A 328 -15.78 13.11 -3.92
N ASN A 329 -14.93 12.10 -4.11
CA ASN A 329 -14.52 11.59 -5.41
C ASN A 329 -14.11 10.11 -5.29
N LEU A 330 -14.11 9.42 -6.42
CA LEU A 330 -13.67 8.03 -6.50
C LEU A 330 -12.20 7.94 -6.94
N GLU A 331 -11.36 8.93 -6.57
CA GLU A 331 -9.92 8.79 -6.80
C GLU A 331 -9.40 7.57 -6.04
N GLY A 332 -8.68 6.70 -6.74
CA GLY A 332 -8.20 5.41 -6.25
C GLY A 332 -9.07 4.23 -6.69
N VAL A 333 -10.31 4.45 -7.17
CA VAL A 333 -11.16 3.41 -7.78
C VAL A 333 -10.85 3.32 -9.28
N TYR A 334 -9.61 2.95 -9.60
CA TYR A 334 -9.18 2.76 -10.99
C TYR A 334 -8.72 1.34 -11.20
N HIS A 335 -8.95 0.83 -12.41
CA HIS A 335 -8.34 -0.43 -12.87
C HIS A 335 -8.59 -1.59 -11.91
N LEU A 336 -9.84 -1.73 -11.48
CA LEU A 336 -10.32 -2.89 -10.74
C LEU A 336 -10.93 -3.86 -11.76
N PRO A 337 -10.13 -4.74 -12.38
CA PRO A 337 -10.57 -5.54 -13.52
C PRO A 337 -11.71 -6.51 -13.20
N LYS A 338 -11.90 -6.78 -11.90
CA LYS A 338 -12.93 -7.69 -11.38
C LYS A 338 -14.11 -6.98 -10.73
N LEU A 339 -14.09 -5.66 -10.62
CA LEU A 339 -15.18 -4.95 -9.96
C LEU A 339 -16.45 -5.07 -10.81
N GLU A 340 -17.45 -5.75 -10.27
CA GLU A 340 -18.73 -6.00 -10.93
C GLU A 340 -19.84 -5.11 -10.36
N GLU A 341 -19.79 -4.83 -9.05
CA GLU A 341 -20.80 -4.03 -8.37
C GLU A 341 -20.19 -2.91 -7.52
N VAL A 342 -20.76 -1.72 -7.63
CA VAL A 342 -20.43 -0.54 -6.81
C VAL A 342 -21.70 0.02 -6.20
N ILE A 343 -21.74 0.09 -4.87
CA ILE A 343 -22.86 0.59 -4.08
C ILE A 343 -22.38 1.80 -3.28
N LEU A 344 -22.91 2.99 -3.63
CA LEU A 344 -22.51 4.29 -3.08
C LEU A 344 -23.71 5.08 -2.56
N LYS A 345 -24.69 4.41 -1.94
CA LYS A 345 -25.93 5.07 -1.51
C LYS A 345 -25.64 6.15 -0.48
N ASN A 346 -26.40 7.23 -0.52
CA ASN A 346 -26.37 8.30 0.47
C ASN A 346 -24.95 8.79 0.80
N ASN A 347 -24.14 9.07 -0.23
CA ASN A 347 -22.86 9.76 -0.05
C ASN A 347 -23.03 11.30 -0.04
N SER A 348 -24.28 11.78 0.09
CA SER A 348 -24.62 13.17 0.41
C SER A 348 -24.70 13.34 1.93
N ILE A 349 -23.76 14.08 2.53
CA ILE A 349 -23.92 14.50 3.93
C ILE A 349 -24.08 16.02 3.99
N LEU A 350 -25.27 16.45 4.40
CA LEU A 350 -25.52 17.79 4.93
C LEU A 350 -24.67 18.00 6.20
N LYS A 351 -23.52 18.67 6.09
CA LYS A 351 -22.78 19.11 7.27
C LYS A 351 -23.39 20.40 7.82
N SER A 352 -23.97 20.34 9.01
CA SER A 352 -24.53 21.50 9.69
C SER A 352 -23.48 22.26 10.52
N CYS A 353 -23.55 23.59 10.43
CA CYS A 353 -23.24 24.63 11.42
C CYS A 353 -21.77 24.96 11.76
N LEU A 354 -21.27 26.07 11.20
CA LEU A 354 -20.92 27.33 11.90
C LEU A 354 -20.39 28.32 10.82
N GLU A 355 -20.97 29.52 10.77
CA GLU A 355 -20.55 30.66 9.91
C GLU A 355 -20.83 30.59 8.39
N ASN A 356 -22.10 30.67 7.99
CA ASN A 356 -22.63 31.29 6.74
C ASN A 356 -21.90 31.09 5.38
N ILE A 357 -21.10 30.04 5.20
CA ILE A 357 -20.58 29.63 3.90
C ILE A 357 -20.76 28.11 3.75
N LEU A 358 -21.80 27.71 3.02
CA LEU A 358 -22.03 26.33 2.60
C LEU A 358 -21.08 26.02 1.43
N PHE A 359 -20.00 25.27 1.69
CA PHE A 359 -19.28 24.58 0.63
C PHE A 359 -19.80 23.14 0.56
N TYR A 360 -20.41 22.79 -0.57
CA TYR A 360 -20.77 21.42 -0.91
C TYR A 360 -19.50 20.72 -1.38
N ILE A 361 -19.16 19.58 -0.78
CA ILE A 361 -18.17 18.66 -1.32
C ILE A 361 -18.81 17.28 -1.31
N GLU A 362 -19.38 16.90 -2.45
CA GLU A 362 -20.23 15.72 -2.64
C GLU A 362 -20.00 15.21 -4.07
N ILE A 363 -20.37 13.94 -4.37
CA ILE A 363 -20.51 13.44 -5.75
C ILE A 363 -21.63 14.24 -6.42
N SER A 364 -21.25 15.40 -6.92
CA SER A 364 -22.14 16.47 -7.39
C SER A 364 -22.05 16.61 -8.91
N SER A 365 -21.04 15.98 -9.52
CA SER A 365 -20.78 16.03 -10.93
C SER A 365 -20.52 14.64 -11.51
N LEU A 366 -20.83 14.48 -12.80
CA LEU A 366 -20.48 13.27 -13.56
C LEU A 366 -18.95 13.09 -13.68
N SER A 367 -18.15 14.15 -13.47
CA SER A 367 -16.69 14.04 -13.43
C SER A 367 -16.20 13.18 -12.27
N ASP A 368 -16.93 13.16 -11.15
CA ASP A 368 -16.53 12.44 -9.94
C ASP A 368 -16.64 10.91 -10.11
N LEU A 369 -17.44 10.48 -11.11
CA LEU A 369 -17.66 9.08 -11.49
C LEU A 369 -16.75 8.59 -12.63
N GLN A 370 -15.96 9.47 -13.25
CA GLN A 370 -15.00 9.13 -14.32
C GLN A 370 -14.06 7.97 -13.97
N PRO A 371 -13.57 7.80 -12.72
CA PRO A 371 -12.74 6.65 -12.34
C PRO A 371 -13.36 5.28 -12.70
N LEU A 372 -14.68 5.14 -12.57
CA LEU A 372 -15.41 3.89 -12.82
C LEU A 372 -15.39 3.47 -14.29
N ALA A 373 -15.19 4.40 -15.24
CA ALA A 373 -15.08 4.09 -16.65
C ALA A 373 -13.87 3.20 -16.98
N SER A 374 -12.91 3.11 -16.05
CA SER A 374 -11.74 2.24 -16.17
C SER A 374 -11.97 0.79 -15.71
N CYS A 375 -13.16 0.45 -15.19
CA CYS A 375 -13.52 -0.86 -14.68
C CYS A 375 -14.32 -1.64 -15.75
N PRO A 376 -13.69 -2.58 -16.49
CA PRO A 376 -14.30 -3.19 -17.68
C PRO A 376 -15.49 -4.09 -17.38
N LYS A 377 -15.57 -4.67 -16.17
CA LYS A 377 -16.60 -5.63 -15.77
C LYS A 377 -17.72 -5.01 -14.92
N LEU A 378 -17.72 -3.69 -14.72
CA LEU A 378 -18.73 -3.04 -13.89
C LEU A 378 -20.11 -3.16 -14.55
N LYS A 379 -21.01 -3.90 -13.92
CA LYS A 379 -22.38 -4.18 -14.39
C LYS A 379 -23.43 -3.47 -13.57
N ARG A 380 -23.16 -3.24 -12.28
CA ARG A 380 -24.12 -2.69 -11.34
C ARG A 380 -23.59 -1.45 -10.64
N LEU A 381 -24.39 -0.40 -10.63
CA LEU A 381 -24.06 0.86 -9.97
C LEU A 381 -25.30 1.39 -9.21
N ASP A 382 -25.18 1.56 -7.89
CA ASP A 382 -26.22 2.17 -7.05
C ASP A 382 -25.77 3.52 -6.51
N LEU A 383 -26.41 4.58 -6.99
CA LEU A 383 -26.16 5.98 -6.65
C LEU A 383 -27.32 6.62 -5.89
N ARG A 384 -28.29 5.85 -5.38
CA ARG A 384 -29.46 6.41 -4.70
C ARG A 384 -29.09 7.34 -3.56
N GLY A 385 -29.77 8.48 -3.49
CA GLY A 385 -29.53 9.48 -2.46
C GLY A 385 -28.26 10.31 -2.67
N ASN A 386 -27.71 10.35 -3.89
CA ASN A 386 -26.63 11.28 -4.26
C ASN A 386 -27.15 12.46 -5.08
N PRO A 387 -26.54 13.66 -5.00
CA PRO A 387 -26.99 14.83 -5.74
C PRO A 387 -26.88 14.67 -7.26
N VAL A 388 -25.88 13.91 -7.72
CA VAL A 388 -25.69 13.61 -9.15
C VAL A 388 -26.95 13.04 -9.81
N THR A 389 -27.80 12.33 -9.05
CA THR A 389 -29.02 11.72 -9.57
C THR A 389 -30.13 12.74 -9.87
N GLN A 390 -29.98 13.98 -9.40
CA GLN A 390 -30.87 15.11 -9.72
C GLN A 390 -30.44 15.87 -10.98
N THR A 391 -29.32 15.50 -11.61
CA THR A 391 -28.82 16.15 -12.82
C THR A 391 -29.72 15.83 -14.02
N ALA A 392 -30.05 16.84 -14.83
CA ALA A 392 -30.79 16.61 -16.07
C ALA A 392 -30.02 15.66 -17.00
N ASP A 393 -30.74 14.68 -17.56
CA ASP A 393 -30.24 13.64 -18.46
C ASP A 393 -29.13 12.76 -17.83
N VAL A 394 -29.15 12.57 -16.50
CA VAL A 394 -28.13 11.77 -15.80
C VAL A 394 -28.06 10.33 -16.32
N GLU A 395 -29.18 9.68 -16.61
CA GLU A 395 -29.22 8.31 -17.15
C GLU A 395 -28.50 8.22 -18.50
N SER A 396 -28.80 9.12 -19.44
CA SER A 396 -28.18 9.12 -20.76
C SER A 396 -26.69 9.44 -20.68
N LYS A 397 -26.30 10.39 -19.85
CA LYS A 397 -24.88 10.75 -19.66
C LYS A 397 -24.09 9.65 -18.96
N LEU A 398 -24.71 8.92 -18.01
CA LEU A 398 -24.08 7.76 -17.37
C LEU A 398 -23.98 6.59 -18.33
N ALA A 399 -24.96 6.37 -19.21
CA ALA A 399 -24.87 5.35 -20.25
C ALA A 399 -23.75 5.63 -21.26
N GLU A 400 -23.52 6.91 -21.59
CA GLU A 400 -22.37 7.33 -22.42
C GLU A 400 -21.03 7.14 -21.69
N LEU A 401 -20.98 7.43 -20.39
CA LEU A 401 -19.76 7.33 -19.59
C LEU A 401 -19.38 5.89 -19.23
N LEU A 402 -20.38 5.07 -18.88
CA LEU A 402 -20.26 3.73 -18.31
C LEU A 402 -21.10 2.73 -19.12
N PRO A 403 -20.74 2.46 -20.40
CA PRO A 403 -21.55 1.64 -21.29
C PRO A 403 -21.67 0.17 -20.86
N SER A 404 -20.81 -0.31 -19.95
CA SER A 404 -20.85 -1.67 -19.41
C SER A 404 -21.91 -1.87 -18.32
N VAL A 405 -22.42 -0.79 -17.72
CA VAL A 405 -23.37 -0.86 -16.59
C VAL A 405 -24.77 -1.19 -17.12
N THR A 406 -25.29 -2.34 -16.69
CA THR A 406 -26.61 -2.84 -17.09
C THR A 406 -27.68 -2.66 -16.01
N ASP A 407 -27.28 -2.57 -14.75
CA ASP A 407 -28.18 -2.35 -13.59
C ASP A 407 -27.81 -1.05 -12.89
N LEU A 408 -28.58 0.02 -13.17
CA LEU A 408 -28.35 1.36 -12.63
C LEU A 408 -29.50 1.74 -11.69
N LEU A 409 -29.15 2.15 -10.47
CA LEU A 409 -30.09 2.61 -9.45
C LEU A 409 -29.76 4.08 -9.08
N LEU A 410 -30.73 4.98 -9.20
CA LEU A 410 -30.58 6.44 -9.03
C LEU A 410 -31.49 7.01 -7.94
#